data_AF-A0A2V9N3C6-F1
#
_entry.id   AF-A0A2V9N3C6-F1
#
_cell.length_a   1.000
_cell.length_b   1.000
_cell.length_c   1.000
_cell.angle_alpha   90.00
_cell.angle_beta   90.00
_cell.angle_gamma   90.00
#
_symmetry.space_group_name_H-M   'P 1'
#
loop_
_entity.id
_entity.type
_entity.pdbx_description
1 polymer ?
#
loop_
_entity_poly.entity_id
_entity_poly.type
_entity_poly.pdbx_seq_one_letter_code
_entity_poly.pdbx_strand_id
1 'polypeptide(L)'
;MNRQRSKPGKELRAIRQQLGLSLRDVHAASLSIARKHRLSAFVISPSRLHHIETKGAIPGIHRVYTLARIYGRTLNEILSLYGIPLMS
;
A
#
# COMPACT_ATOMS: atom_id res chain seq x y z
N MET A 1 4.40 13.93 22.98
CA MET A 1 3.24 13.18 22.42
C MET A 1 3.76 11.95 21.68
N ASN A 2 3.89 10.82 22.38
CA ASN A 2 4.41 9.57 21.82
C ASN A 2 3.23 8.75 21.29
N ARG A 3 2.77 9.02 20.06
CA ARG A 3 1.82 8.12 19.39
C ARG A 3 2.55 6.79 19.25
N GLN A 4 2.12 5.78 20.01
CA GLN A 4 2.45 4.37 19.82
C GLN A 4 2.61 4.12 18.32
N ARG A 5 3.84 3.89 17.81
CA ARG A 5 4.08 3.71 16.37
C ARG A 5 3.27 2.50 15.93
N SER A 6 2.06 2.70 15.40
CA SER A 6 1.37 1.63 14.72
C SER A 6 2.27 1.21 13.57
N LYS A 7 2.52 -0.09 13.46
CA LYS A 7 3.39 -0.61 12.40
C LYS A 7 2.73 -0.21 11.07
N PRO A 8 3.42 0.46 10.12
CA PRO A 8 2.82 0.96 8.88
C PRO A 8 1.94 -0.06 8.16
N GLY A 9 2.35 -1.34 8.17
CA GLY A 9 1.57 -2.45 7.62
C GLY A 9 0.20 -2.66 8.27
N LYS A 10 0.05 -2.44 9.58
CA LYS A 10 -1.25 -2.52 10.27
C LYS A 10 -2.19 -1.41 9.82
N GLU A 11 -1.69 -0.20 9.59
CA GLU A 11 -2.48 0.91 9.07
C GLU A 11 -2.92 0.66 7.63
N LEU A 12 -2.00 0.19 6.77
CA LEU A 12 -2.35 -0.22 5.40
C LEU A 12 -3.44 -1.30 5.38
N ARG A 13 -3.33 -2.28 6.28
CA ARG A 13 -4.35 -3.32 6.45
C ARG A 13 -5.69 -2.74 6.90
N ALA A 14 -5.69 -1.82 7.86
CA ALA A 14 -6.90 -1.17 8.35
C ALA A 14 -7.61 -0.41 7.23
N ILE A 15 -6.87 0.38 6.44
CA ILE A 15 -7.40 1.10 5.27
C ILE A 15 -8.02 0.11 4.26
N ARG A 16 -7.30 -0.97 3.93
CA ARG A 16 -7.81 -2.01 3.01
C ARG A 16 -9.12 -2.62 3.52
N GLN A 17 -9.19 -2.96 4.81
CA GLN A 17 -10.37 -3.56 5.42
C GLN A 17 -11.56 -2.59 5.49
N GLN A 18 -11.32 -1.31 5.76
CA GLN A 18 -12.35 -0.26 5.72
C GLN A 18 -12.97 -0.10 4.33
N LEU A 19 -12.19 -0.34 3.26
CA LEU A 19 -12.67 -0.33 1.88
C LEU A 19 -13.35 -1.65 1.46
N GLY A 20 -13.44 -2.64 2.37
CA GLY A 20 -14.02 -3.96 2.06
C GLY A 20 -13.19 -4.80 1.08
N LEU A 21 -11.92 -4.44 0.84
CA LEU A 21 -11.08 -5.10 -0.15
C LEU A 21 -10.39 -6.34 0.42
N SER A 22 -10.51 -7.47 -0.28
CA SER A 22 -9.68 -8.65 -0.02
C SER A 22 -8.26 -8.46 -0.59
N LEU A 23 -7.33 -9.36 -0.21
CA LEU A 23 -6.00 -9.38 -0.82
C LEU A 23 -6.06 -9.65 -2.34
N ARG A 24 -7.08 -10.40 -2.79
CA ARG A 24 -7.28 -10.72 -4.21
C ARG A 24 -7.80 -9.52 -4.99
N ASP A 25 -8.63 -8.68 -4.38
CA ASP A 25 -9.14 -7.46 -5.03
C ASP A 25 -8.01 -6.46 -5.27
N VAL A 26 -7.13 -6.28 -4.28
CA VAL A 26 -5.93 -5.44 -4.44
C VAL A 26 -5.01 -6.00 -5.52
N HIS A 27 -4.86 -7.32 -5.58
CA HIS A 27 -4.07 -7.96 -6.63
C HIS A 27 -4.66 -7.70 -8.02
N ALA A 28 -5.95 -7.93 -8.23
CA ALA A 28 -6.64 -7.68 -9.49
C ALA A 28 -6.55 -6.21 -9.93
N ALA A 29 -6.75 -5.27 -9.01
CA ALA A 29 -6.59 -3.84 -9.29
C ALA A 29 -5.14 -3.48 -9.64
N SER A 30 -4.15 -4.08 -8.97
CA SER A 30 -2.73 -3.88 -9.28
C SER A 30 -2.35 -4.39 -10.68
N LEU A 31 -2.96 -5.50 -11.14
CA LEU A 31 -2.79 -6.00 -12.50
C LEU A 31 -3.35 -5.01 -13.53
N SER A 32 -4.48 -4.36 -13.24
CA SER A 32 -5.04 -3.32 -14.11
C SER A 32 -4.09 -2.11 -14.25
N ILE A 33 -3.52 -1.64 -13.13
CA ILE A 33 -2.52 -0.56 -13.11
C ILE A 33 -1.27 -0.97 -13.89
N ALA A 34 -0.74 -2.17 -13.64
CA ALA A 34 0.43 -2.69 -14.34
C ALA A 34 0.23 -2.76 -15.86
N ARG A 35 -0.96 -3.18 -16.32
CA ARG A 35 -1.31 -3.17 -17.75
C ARG A 35 -1.36 -1.75 -18.32
N LYS A 36 -1.99 -0.81 -17.62
CA LYS A 36 -2.07 0.61 -18.03
C LYS A 36 -0.68 1.23 -18.21
N HIS A 37 0.24 0.95 -17.28
CA HIS A 37 1.61 1.47 -17.32
C HIS A 37 2.59 0.57 -18.09
N ARG A 38 2.15 -0.59 -18.60
CA ARG A 38 2.98 -1.61 -19.26
C ARG A 38 4.22 -2.02 -18.43
N LEU A 39 4.06 -2.11 -17.11
CA LEU A 39 5.17 -2.40 -16.19
C LEU A 39 4.72 -3.31 -15.03
N SER A 40 5.34 -4.47 -14.90
CA SER A 40 4.99 -5.46 -13.86
C SER A 40 5.37 -5.05 -12.44
N ALA A 41 6.23 -4.04 -12.27
CA ALA A 41 6.65 -3.54 -10.95
C ALA A 41 5.49 -3.00 -10.11
N PHE A 42 4.38 -2.59 -10.74
CA PHE A 42 3.15 -2.14 -10.07
C PHE A 42 2.35 -3.28 -9.44
N VAL A 43 2.58 -4.54 -9.83
CA VAL A 43 1.83 -5.68 -9.32
C VAL A 43 2.15 -5.94 -7.86
N ILE A 44 1.09 -6.18 -7.08
CA ILE A 44 1.17 -6.63 -5.69
C ILE A 44 0.46 -7.98 -5.61
N SER A 45 1.22 -9.06 -5.43
CA SER A 45 0.62 -10.39 -5.20
C SER A 45 -0.02 -10.46 -3.81
N PRO A 46 -1.01 -11.34 -3.57
CA PRO A 46 -1.62 -11.49 -2.25
C PRO A 46 -0.60 -11.80 -1.14
N SER A 47 0.40 -12.64 -1.43
CA SER A 47 1.47 -12.99 -0.49
C SER A 47 2.38 -11.80 -0.17
N ARG A 48 2.74 -10.99 -1.19
CA ARG A 48 3.50 -9.76 -0.99
C ARG A 48 2.72 -8.75 -0.16
N LEU A 49 1.43 -8.57 -0.44
CA LEU A 49 0.56 -7.69 0.32
C LEU A 49 0.45 -8.13 1.78
N HIS A 50 0.26 -9.43 2.03
CA HIS A 50 0.27 -9.97 3.38
C HIS A 50 1.59 -9.66 4.10
N HIS A 51 2.75 -9.87 3.47
CA HIS A 51 4.04 -9.53 4.06
C HIS A 51 4.20 -8.04 4.38
N ILE A 52 3.69 -7.15 3.53
CA ILE A 52 3.68 -5.70 3.80
C ILE A 52 2.82 -5.40 5.03
N GLU A 53 1.62 -5.97 5.09
CA GLU A 53 0.63 -5.69 6.13
C GLU A 53 0.95 -6.30 7.50
N THR A 54 1.60 -7.47 7.54
CA THR A 54 1.77 -8.24 8.78
C THR A 54 3.23 -8.40 9.19
N LYS A 55 4.15 -8.57 8.23
CA LYS A 55 5.57 -8.89 8.47
C LYS A 55 6.51 -7.70 8.33
N GLY A 56 5.98 -6.50 8.05
CA GLY A 56 6.76 -5.27 7.96
C GLY A 56 7.61 -5.15 6.70
N ALA A 57 7.29 -5.88 5.63
CA ALA A 57 7.98 -5.70 4.36
C ALA A 57 7.74 -4.29 3.81
N ILE A 58 8.82 -3.62 3.38
CA ILE A 58 8.75 -2.27 2.82
C ILE A 58 8.38 -2.37 1.33
N PRO A 59 7.29 -1.74 0.86
CA PRO A 59 6.97 -1.68 -0.56
C PRO A 59 7.96 -0.78 -1.31
N GLY A 60 8.40 -1.21 -2.49
CA GLY A 60 9.13 -0.32 -3.40
C GLY A 60 8.23 0.74 -4.03
N ILE A 61 8.82 1.76 -4.66
CA ILE A 61 8.13 2.97 -5.14
C ILE A 61 6.89 2.70 -6.01
N HIS A 62 6.96 1.78 -6.98
CA HIS A 62 5.82 1.42 -7.82
C HIS A 62 4.64 0.87 -7.01
N ARG A 63 4.91 0.11 -5.95
CA ARG A 63 3.88 -0.47 -5.08
C ARG A 63 3.31 0.55 -4.11
N VAL A 64 4.12 1.51 -3.66
CA VAL A 64 3.62 2.67 -2.89
C VAL A 64 2.59 3.43 -3.72
N TYR A 65 2.90 3.73 -4.99
CA TYR A 65 1.95 4.33 -5.92
C TYR A 65 0.69 3.45 -6.12
N THR A 66 0.86 2.16 -6.35
CA THR A 66 -0.28 1.22 -6.49
C THR A 66 -1.17 1.24 -5.25
N LEU A 67 -0.61 1.18 -4.05
CA LEU A 67 -1.36 1.21 -2.79
C LEU A 67 -2.11 2.53 -2.63
N ALA A 68 -1.44 3.67 -2.85
CA ALA A 68 -2.07 4.99 -2.81
C ALA A 68 -3.30 5.04 -3.75
N ARG A 69 -3.12 4.58 -5.00
CA ARG A 69 -4.17 4.62 -6.02
C ARG A 69 -5.36 3.72 -5.71
N ILE A 70 -5.12 2.50 -5.20
CA ILE A 70 -6.16 1.53 -4.85
C ILE A 70 -6.88 1.94 -3.57
N TYR A 71 -6.16 2.48 -2.59
CA TYR A 71 -6.72 2.85 -1.30
C TYR A 71 -7.37 4.23 -1.27
N GLY A 72 -7.38 4.95 -2.40
CA GLY A 72 -7.93 6.31 -2.47
C GLY A 72 -7.19 7.25 -1.52
N ARG A 73 -5.86 7.17 -1.52
CA ARG A 73 -4.95 8.01 -0.74
C ARG A 73 -3.94 8.67 -1.66
N THR A 74 -3.40 9.78 -1.22
CA THR A 74 -2.25 10.44 -1.83
C THR A 74 -0.97 9.65 -1.52
N LEU A 75 0.07 9.85 -2.34
CA LEU A 75 1.40 9.30 -2.06
C LEU A 75 1.92 9.74 -0.69
N ASN A 76 1.70 11.01 -0.35
CA ASN A 76 2.14 11.59 0.91
C ASN A 76 1.48 10.93 2.12
N GLU A 77 0.19 10.61 2.04
CA GLU A 77 -0.49 9.86 3.11
C GLU A 77 0.14 8.47 3.30
N ILE A 78 0.43 7.74 2.21
CA ILE A 78 1.09 6.41 2.32
C ILE A 78 2.51 6.53 2.88
N LEU A 79 3.30 7.49 2.40
CA LEU A 79 4.66 7.75 2.89
C LEU A 79 4.69 8.17 4.36
N SER A 80 3.70 8.94 4.80
CA SER A 80 3.59 9.39 6.20
C SER A 80 3.42 8.22 7.18
N LEU A 81 2.80 7.12 6.76
CA LEU A 81 2.72 5.88 7.56
C LEU A 81 4.10 5.30 7.87
N TYR A 82 5.09 5.55 7.00
CA TYR A 82 6.48 5.12 7.16
C TYR A 82 7.37 6.19 7.82
N GLY A 83 6.80 7.27 8.33
CA GLY A 83 7.54 8.35 9.00
C GLY A 83 8.27 9.28 8.03
N ILE A 84 7.95 9.23 6.74
CA ILE A 84 8.49 10.15 5.74
C ILE A 84 7.57 11.38 5.72
N PRO A 85 8.07 12.59 6.04
CA PRO A 85 7.25 13.78 6.12
C PRO A 85 6.76 14.23 4.75
N LEU A 86 5.72 15.07 4.75
CA LEU A 86 5.24 15.76 3.56
C LEU A 86 6.38 16.59 2.96
N MET A 87 6.68 16.39 1.67
CA MET A 87 7.54 17.30 0.93
C MET A 87 6.70 18.54 0.59
N SER A 88 7.00 19.65 1.26
CA SER A 88 6.46 20.99 1.01
C SER A 88 7.02 21.60 -0.26
#